data_AF-A0A2R7RBX2-F1
#
_entry.id   AF-A0A2R7RBX2-F1
#
_cell.length_a   1.000
_cell.length_b   1.000
_cell.length_c   1.000
_cell.angle_alpha   90.00
_cell.angle_beta   90.00
_cell.angle_gamma   90.00
#
_symmetry.space_group_name_H-M   'P 1'
#
loop_
_entity.id
_entity.type
_entity.pdbx_description
1 polymer ?
#
loop_
_entity_poly.entity_id
_entity_poly.type
_entity_poly.pdbx_seq_one_letter_code
_entity_poly.pdbx_strand_id
1 'polypeptide(L)'
;MDGPPRPAAPHPRRWLCPDGAKRLGCGAAVAARVAVHFGCPQDIEWAVDDAGNVLILQARPMTALPDPVSWEPPGKGPWLRNFRLGEWLPEPVTPLFMDWAIPRIDAAYNAAVRRFVGVEVPMRNGVINGWYYVSPPSPRRLPQVLFGGPPRAVAYFYNSVFRPMFDPAGADRTVLRDLEDEWRRDCLPAYRAVAATPLDALGSATGTELIGLVDQVTKIAGEYLWFFSVTGGGAWKMEVALARFWRRHLAGPLAGSASSNAQPGQAPGYQTLLGGLAPALPGAVPHAVYSLDWYHPTAGEESQHQVRPGTLQETVHRPAGTAVDRRRKAEAQCRAVLQGTRQLHRFDALLSLAQHYAVLREEQVRDFTLGWPLLRRCTGELGARLHNRGTIEAPEDIYFLTFDALGVDAPRQQDHVDRRRREWTQQRKLAAPLSAGKMPPLVGNAFDRLANLARSSRDHPEGALVGHPASPGRVQGRVRVVDGPEDFPQFQPGEVLVAKATAPAWTPLFAHAAAVVTDGGNLAAHASLVAREYGIPAVVGTGNATHRLHTGQLVTVDGNAGTVITHEG
;
A
#
# COMPACT_ATOMS: atom_id res chain seq x y z
N MET A 1 23.92 58.78 29.15
CA MET A 1 23.76 57.39 29.62
C MET A 1 23.84 56.53 28.38
N ASP A 2 25.04 56.06 28.07
CA ASP A 2 25.28 55.16 26.94
C ASP A 2 24.73 53.79 27.30
N GLY A 3 23.78 53.31 26.48
CA GLY A 3 23.28 51.94 26.56
C GLY A 3 24.38 50.93 26.24
N PRO A 4 24.26 49.67 26.68
CA PRO A 4 25.27 48.65 26.45
C PRO A 4 25.52 48.47 24.94
N PRO A 5 26.76 48.17 24.52
CA PRO A 5 27.10 48.04 23.12
C PRO A 5 26.30 46.90 22.49
N ARG A 6 25.76 47.14 21.29
CA ARG A 6 25.17 46.09 20.45
C ARG A 6 26.21 44.97 20.26
N PRO A 7 25.84 43.68 20.40
CA PRO A 7 26.75 42.59 20.10
C PRO A 7 27.19 42.70 18.63
N ALA A 8 28.49 42.59 18.40
CA ALA A 8 29.06 42.57 17.06
C ALA A 8 28.39 41.49 16.20
N ALA A 9 28.11 41.80 14.93
CA ALA A 9 27.61 40.82 13.97
C ALA A 9 28.57 39.62 13.95
N PRO A 10 28.09 38.38 14.10
CA PRO A 10 28.97 37.22 14.11
C PRO A 10 29.64 37.11 12.75
N HIS A 11 30.97 37.06 12.73
CA HIS A 11 31.75 36.65 11.57
C HIS A 11 31.18 35.33 11.01
N PRO A 12 31.17 35.12 9.68
CA PRO A 12 30.74 33.86 9.09
C PRO A 12 31.61 32.73 9.65
N ARG A 13 31.05 31.93 10.57
CA ARG A 13 31.73 30.75 11.12
C ARG A 13 31.60 29.62 10.10
N ARG A 14 32.73 29.03 9.74
CA ARG A 14 32.78 27.85 8.88
C ARG A 14 32.35 26.64 9.71
N TRP A 15 31.13 26.16 9.49
CA TRP A 15 30.60 24.97 10.17
C TRP A 15 31.00 23.73 9.39
N LEU A 16 32.17 23.18 9.72
CA LEU A 16 32.69 22.00 9.04
C LEU A 16 31.93 20.74 9.47
N CYS A 17 31.78 19.83 8.51
CA CYS A 17 31.22 18.51 8.71
C CYS A 17 32.15 17.66 9.61
N PRO A 18 31.64 16.78 10.48
CA PRO A 18 32.48 15.83 11.20
C PRO A 18 33.22 14.91 10.21
N ASP A 19 34.50 14.62 10.48
CA ASP A 19 35.33 13.76 9.65
C ASP A 19 34.65 12.39 9.40
N GLY A 20 34.47 12.04 8.12
CA GLY A 20 33.95 10.74 7.69
C GLY A 20 32.49 10.69 7.21
N ALA A 21 31.73 11.79 7.26
CA ALA A 21 30.36 11.81 6.73
C ALA A 21 30.32 12.10 5.22
N LYS A 22 29.61 11.27 4.44
CA LYS A 22 29.36 11.53 3.00
C LYS A 22 28.46 12.77 2.82
N ARG A 23 28.63 13.46 1.67
CA ARG A 23 28.11 14.79 1.32
C ARG A 23 26.63 15.07 1.70
N LEU A 24 25.73 14.10 1.56
CA LEU A 24 24.31 14.24 1.92
C LEU A 24 24.01 14.13 3.43
N GLY A 25 24.84 13.43 4.20
CA GLY A 25 24.71 13.33 5.66
C GLY A 25 25.18 14.59 6.40
N CYS A 26 26.09 15.36 5.78
CA CYS A 26 26.61 16.60 6.34
C CYS A 26 25.53 17.67 6.51
N GLY A 27 24.63 17.85 5.54
CA GLY A 27 23.60 18.89 5.59
C GLY A 27 22.63 18.74 6.77
N ALA A 28 22.11 17.53 7.01
CA ALA A 28 21.19 17.26 8.12
C ALA A 28 21.88 17.36 9.49
N ALA A 29 23.12 16.86 9.60
CA ALA A 29 23.90 16.96 10.84
C ALA A 29 24.28 18.41 11.17
N VAL A 30 24.63 19.21 10.15
CA VAL A 30 24.90 20.65 10.30
C VAL A 30 23.62 21.41 10.64
N ALA A 31 22.50 21.13 9.97
CA ALA A 31 21.20 21.72 10.26
C ALA A 31 20.75 21.44 11.71
N ALA A 32 20.92 20.19 12.19
CA ALA A 32 20.63 19.81 13.56
C ALA A 32 21.52 20.57 14.57
N ARG A 33 22.82 20.71 14.28
CA ARG A 33 23.75 21.49 15.11
C ARG A 33 23.41 22.98 15.12
N VAL A 34 22.99 23.54 13.98
CA VAL A 34 22.55 24.93 13.85
C VAL A 34 21.27 25.15 14.67
N ALA A 35 20.29 24.27 14.57
CA ALA A 35 19.06 24.35 15.38
C ALA A 35 19.35 24.23 16.89
N VAL A 36 20.25 23.33 17.31
CA VAL A 36 20.69 23.22 18.72
C VAL A 36 21.43 24.48 19.17
N HIS A 37 22.30 25.03 18.31
CA HIS A 37 23.08 26.23 18.62
C HIS A 37 22.20 27.46 18.85
N PHE A 38 21.18 27.65 18.01
CA PHE A 38 20.26 28.79 18.12
C PHE A 38 19.05 28.52 19.03
N GLY A 39 18.88 27.29 19.52
CA GLY A 39 17.80 26.90 20.43
C GLY A 39 16.41 26.88 19.78
N CYS A 40 16.31 27.11 18.48
CA CYS A 40 15.07 27.02 17.71
C CYS A 40 15.36 26.64 16.25
N PRO A 41 14.38 26.06 15.54
CA PRO A 41 14.52 25.75 14.11
C PRO A 41 14.93 26.97 13.29
N GLN A 42 15.93 26.77 12.44
CA GLN A 42 16.48 27.80 11.56
C GLN A 42 16.14 27.46 10.11
N ASP A 43 15.73 28.47 9.34
CA ASP A 43 15.79 28.46 7.89
C ASP A 43 17.23 28.78 7.49
N ILE A 44 17.88 27.82 6.82
CA ILE A 44 19.31 27.87 6.51
C ILE A 44 19.53 27.91 4.99
N GLU A 45 20.32 28.87 4.55
CA GLU A 45 20.89 28.86 3.20
C GLU A 45 22.30 28.29 3.30
N TRP A 46 22.63 27.36 2.40
CA TRP A 46 23.92 26.70 2.42
C TRP A 46 24.44 26.46 1.01
N ALA A 47 25.76 26.35 0.91
CA ALA A 47 26.46 26.02 -0.32
C ALA A 47 27.53 24.95 -0.04
N VAL A 48 28.06 24.35 -1.10
CA VAL A 48 29.21 23.45 -1.03
C VAL A 48 30.35 24.08 -1.81
N ASP A 49 31.52 24.22 -1.20
CA ASP A 49 32.71 24.69 -1.91
C ASP A 49 33.35 23.58 -2.77
N ASP A 50 34.30 23.94 -3.63
CA ASP A 50 34.98 23.00 -4.54
C ASP A 50 35.74 21.87 -3.80
N ALA A 51 36.06 22.08 -2.52
CA ALA A 51 36.66 21.09 -1.64
C ALA A 51 35.63 20.18 -0.94
N GLY A 52 34.34 20.39 -1.19
CA GLY A 52 33.24 19.57 -0.66
C GLY A 52 32.76 19.99 0.73
N ASN A 53 33.15 21.16 1.25
CA ASN A 53 32.72 21.61 2.57
C ASN A 53 31.34 22.28 2.49
N VAL A 54 30.43 21.91 3.41
CA VAL A 54 29.15 22.61 3.59
C VAL A 54 29.41 23.95 4.28
N LEU A 55 29.03 25.04 3.62
CA LEU A 55 29.09 26.41 4.12
C LEU A 55 27.66 26.87 4.42
N ILE A 56 27.41 27.37 5.63
CA ILE A 56 26.15 28.05 5.97
C ILE A 56 26.29 29.52 5.58
N LEU A 57 25.50 29.95 4.61
CA LEU A 57 25.47 31.32 4.08
C LEU A 57 24.55 32.21 4.91
N GLN A 58 23.42 31.66 5.36
CA GLN A 58 22.43 32.36 6.17
C GLN A 58 21.79 31.37 7.14
N ALA A 59 21.47 31.82 8.35
CA ALA A 59 20.59 31.12 9.28
C ALA A 59 19.66 32.15 9.91
N ARG A 60 18.35 31.96 9.76
CA ARG A 60 17.34 32.83 10.37
C ARG A 60 16.30 31.98 11.13
N PRO A 61 15.79 32.45 12.29
CA PRO A 61 14.74 31.72 13.00
C PRO A 61 13.54 31.51 12.10
N MET A 62 13.01 30.29 12.06
CA MET A 62 11.72 30.05 11.41
C MET A 62 10.61 30.67 12.26
N THR A 63 10.02 31.76 11.76
CA THR A 63 8.97 32.50 12.48
C THR A 63 7.58 31.88 12.31
N ALA A 64 7.42 30.94 11.37
CA ALA A 64 6.21 30.17 11.15
C ALA A 64 6.60 28.68 11.04
N LEU A 65 6.84 28.04 12.18
CA LEU A 65 6.93 26.59 12.22
C LEU A 65 5.53 26.02 12.02
N PRO A 66 5.35 24.99 11.18
CA PRO A 66 4.13 24.19 11.24
C PRO A 66 3.94 23.73 12.68
N ASP A 67 2.74 23.87 13.22
CA ASP A 67 2.45 23.36 14.56
C ASP A 67 2.85 21.88 14.64
N PRO A 68 3.59 21.46 15.68
CA PRO A 68 3.97 20.08 15.83
C PRO A 68 2.72 19.20 15.82
N VAL A 69 2.59 18.40 14.77
CA VAL A 69 1.43 17.53 14.57
C VAL A 69 1.55 16.32 15.47
N SER A 70 0.64 16.21 16.43
CA SER A 70 0.54 15.03 17.29
C SER A 70 -0.11 13.87 16.53
N TRP A 71 0.49 12.69 16.62
CA TRP A 71 -0.05 11.43 16.08
C TRP A 71 -0.63 10.55 17.20
N GLU A 72 -1.29 11.18 18.16
CA GLU A 72 -1.93 10.48 19.26
C GLU A 72 -3.13 9.66 18.77
N PRO A 73 -3.14 8.33 19.01
CA PRO A 73 -4.25 7.51 18.57
C PRO A 73 -5.48 7.69 19.46
N PRO A 74 -6.71 7.46 18.94
CA PRO A 74 -7.96 7.61 19.68
C PRO A 74 -8.18 6.49 20.72
N GLY A 75 -7.18 5.68 21.03
CA GLY A 75 -7.22 4.75 22.14
C GLY A 75 -5.96 3.92 22.30
N LYS A 76 -5.94 3.12 23.37
CA LYS A 76 -4.82 2.25 23.72
C LYS A 76 -4.61 1.15 22.66
N GLY A 77 -3.35 0.78 22.47
CA GLY A 77 -2.93 -0.30 21.56
C GLY A 77 -2.24 0.21 20.30
N PRO A 78 -1.82 -0.71 19.41
CA PRO A 78 -1.26 -0.35 18.12
C PRO A 78 -2.37 0.07 17.15
N TRP A 79 -2.10 1.12 16.39
CA TRP A 79 -2.94 1.59 15.28
C TRP A 79 -2.11 1.50 14.00
N LEU A 80 -2.61 0.79 13.00
CA LEU A 80 -1.87 0.44 11.78
C LEU A 80 -2.53 1.12 10.59
N ARG A 81 -1.74 1.85 9.79
CA ARG A 81 -2.21 2.53 8.58
C ARG A 81 -2.39 1.55 7.43
N ASN A 82 -1.34 0.78 7.11
CA ASN A 82 -1.34 -0.16 5.99
C ASN A 82 -1.91 -1.54 6.38
N PHE A 83 -3.13 -1.58 6.91
CA PHE A 83 -3.79 -2.82 7.28
C PHE A 83 -5.26 -2.80 6.88
N ARG A 84 -5.73 -3.90 6.27
CA ARG A 84 -7.08 -4.03 5.67
C ARG A 84 -7.32 -2.93 4.63
N LEU A 85 -8.35 -2.11 4.80
CA LEU A 85 -8.72 -1.04 3.87
C LEU A 85 -7.64 0.04 3.75
N GLY A 86 -6.86 0.26 4.81
CA GLY A 86 -5.85 1.32 4.82
C GLY A 86 -4.67 1.10 3.87
N GLU A 87 -4.47 -0.12 3.36
CA GLU A 87 -3.53 -0.36 2.25
C GLU A 87 -3.93 0.38 0.96
N TRP A 88 -5.19 0.78 0.84
CA TRP A 88 -5.79 1.41 -0.34
C TRP A 88 -6.33 2.82 -0.06
N LEU A 89 -5.96 3.39 1.09
CA LEU A 89 -6.26 4.76 1.48
C LEU A 89 -4.93 5.52 1.60
N PRO A 90 -4.33 5.92 0.47
CA PRO A 90 -2.98 6.50 0.43
C PRO A 90 -2.91 7.94 0.94
N GLU A 91 -4.05 8.52 1.33
CA GLU A 91 -4.22 9.90 1.78
C GLU A 91 -5.36 10.00 2.81
N PRO A 92 -5.56 11.18 3.45
CA PRO A 92 -6.68 11.40 4.35
C PRO A 92 -8.03 11.06 3.73
N VAL A 93 -8.91 10.47 4.53
CA VAL A 93 -10.27 10.13 4.11
C VAL A 93 -11.20 11.33 4.22
N THR A 94 -12.13 11.42 3.29
CA THR A 94 -13.21 12.39 3.31
C THR A 94 -14.22 12.06 4.42
N PRO A 95 -14.82 13.09 5.05
CA PRO A 95 -15.77 12.92 6.13
C PRO A 95 -16.92 11.97 5.79
N LEU A 96 -17.51 12.08 4.60
CA LEU A 96 -18.67 11.27 4.23
C LEU A 96 -18.30 9.80 4.08
N PHE A 97 -17.13 9.50 3.50
CA PHE A 97 -16.65 8.13 3.35
C PHE A 97 -16.39 7.47 4.71
N MET A 98 -15.76 8.21 5.63
CA MET A 98 -15.45 7.72 6.97
C MET A 98 -16.71 7.52 7.84
N ASP A 99 -17.70 8.40 7.71
CA ASP A 99 -18.93 8.39 8.51
C ASP A 99 -19.99 7.41 7.96
N TRP A 100 -20.04 7.23 6.64
CA TRP A 100 -21.04 6.39 5.99
C TRP A 100 -20.49 5.04 5.51
N ALA A 101 -19.52 5.03 4.60
CA ALA A 101 -19.11 3.81 3.91
C ALA A 101 -18.34 2.84 4.84
N ILE A 102 -17.36 3.36 5.58
CA ILE A 102 -16.49 2.54 6.46
C ILE A 102 -17.31 1.74 7.49
N PRO A 103 -18.25 2.32 8.27
CA PRO A 103 -19.03 1.56 9.24
C PRO A 103 -19.89 0.46 8.60
N ARG A 104 -20.43 0.68 7.39
CA ARG A 104 -21.24 -0.32 6.68
C ARG A 104 -20.39 -1.48 6.17
N ILE A 105 -19.22 -1.19 5.60
CA ILE A 105 -18.24 -2.20 5.16
C ILE A 105 -17.77 -3.03 6.36
N ASP A 106 -17.39 -2.39 7.46
CA ASP A 106 -16.91 -3.11 8.65
C ASP A 106 -18.02 -3.92 9.33
N ALA A 107 -19.26 -3.41 9.40
CA ALA A 107 -20.39 -4.18 9.93
C ALA A 107 -20.67 -5.44 9.10
N ALA A 108 -20.69 -5.32 7.78
CA ALA A 108 -20.91 -6.45 6.88
C ALA A 108 -19.75 -7.47 6.92
N TYR A 109 -18.51 -7.00 7.00
CA TYR A 109 -17.36 -7.88 7.24
C TYR A 109 -17.50 -8.66 8.55
N ASN A 110 -17.84 -7.99 9.66
CA ASN A 110 -18.01 -8.65 10.95
C ASN A 110 -19.17 -9.65 10.94
N ALA A 111 -20.26 -9.35 10.22
CA ALA A 111 -21.36 -10.29 10.01
C ALA A 111 -20.90 -11.54 9.24
N ALA A 112 -20.07 -11.38 8.21
CA ALA A 112 -19.46 -12.49 7.50
C ALA A 112 -18.54 -13.32 8.43
N VAL A 113 -17.67 -12.68 9.22
CA VAL A 113 -16.84 -13.38 10.22
C VAL A 113 -17.72 -14.19 11.18
N ARG A 114 -18.82 -13.61 11.69
CA ARG A 114 -19.76 -14.30 12.58
C ARG A 114 -20.42 -15.49 11.89
N ARG A 115 -20.84 -15.36 10.63
CA ARG A 115 -21.43 -16.45 9.83
C ARG A 115 -20.48 -17.64 9.66
N PHE A 116 -19.22 -17.38 9.30
CA PHE A 116 -18.25 -18.43 8.98
C PHE A 116 -17.52 -19.00 10.19
N VAL A 117 -17.09 -18.14 11.11
CA VAL A 117 -16.26 -18.52 12.25
C VAL A 117 -17.11 -18.78 13.51
N GLY A 118 -18.28 -18.14 13.62
CA GLY A 118 -19.14 -18.22 14.80
C GLY A 118 -18.76 -17.23 15.92
N VAL A 119 -17.88 -16.27 15.64
CA VAL A 119 -17.43 -15.22 16.58
C VAL A 119 -17.33 -13.88 15.88
N GLU A 120 -17.33 -12.78 16.64
CA GLU A 120 -16.92 -11.47 16.16
C GLU A 120 -15.51 -11.13 16.60
N VAL A 121 -14.74 -10.58 15.67
CA VAL A 121 -13.41 -10.06 15.93
C VAL A 121 -13.39 -8.59 15.53
N PRO A 122 -14.06 -7.70 16.31
CA PRO A 122 -14.20 -6.32 15.91
C PRO A 122 -12.83 -5.64 15.94
N MET A 123 -12.42 -5.12 14.79
CA MET A 123 -11.25 -4.27 14.68
C MET A 123 -11.70 -2.83 14.81
N ARG A 124 -11.10 -2.10 15.74
CA ARG A 124 -11.40 -0.68 15.89
C ARG A 124 -10.76 0.04 14.70
N ASN A 125 -11.46 1.02 14.13
CA ASN A 125 -10.91 1.93 13.14
C ASN A 125 -11.04 3.38 13.64
N GLY A 126 -10.40 4.32 12.96
CA GLY A 126 -10.44 5.73 13.31
C GLY A 126 -9.50 6.56 12.44
N VAL A 127 -9.61 7.88 12.58
CA VAL A 127 -8.76 8.83 11.86
C VAL A 127 -7.79 9.52 12.82
N ILE A 128 -6.54 9.69 12.40
CA ILE A 128 -5.53 10.50 13.10
C ILE A 128 -5.03 11.53 12.09
N ASN A 129 -5.31 12.82 12.33
CA ASN A 129 -5.06 13.90 11.37
C ASN A 129 -5.62 13.61 9.97
N GLY A 130 -6.84 13.06 9.90
CA GLY A 130 -7.51 12.69 8.64
C GLY A 130 -7.10 11.34 8.05
N TRP A 131 -5.99 10.76 8.48
CA TRP A 131 -5.50 9.47 7.97
C TRP A 131 -6.19 8.30 8.64
N TYR A 132 -6.60 7.30 7.86
CA TYR A 132 -7.27 6.09 8.36
C TYR A 132 -6.28 5.12 9.04
N TYR A 133 -6.65 4.65 10.23
CA TYR A 133 -5.93 3.62 10.96
C TYR A 133 -6.87 2.54 11.50
N VAL A 134 -6.35 1.31 11.59
CA VAL A 134 -7.03 0.17 12.21
C VAL A 134 -6.24 -0.31 13.42
N SER A 135 -6.91 -0.51 14.54
CA SER A 135 -6.38 -1.15 15.73
C SER A 135 -6.90 -2.60 15.78
N PRO A 136 -6.04 -3.61 15.56
CA PRO A 136 -6.40 -5.01 15.76
C PRO A 136 -6.75 -5.28 17.24
N PRO A 137 -7.51 -6.35 17.53
CA PRO A 137 -7.82 -6.73 18.90
C PRO A 137 -6.55 -6.99 19.70
N SER A 138 -6.54 -6.56 20.97
CA SER A 138 -5.38 -6.79 21.83
C SER A 138 -5.12 -8.30 22.00
N PRO A 139 -3.85 -8.75 22.06
CA PRO A 139 -3.54 -10.16 22.30
C PRO A 139 -4.19 -10.75 23.56
N ARG A 140 -4.48 -9.92 24.58
CA ARG A 140 -5.16 -10.34 25.81
C ARG A 140 -6.65 -10.65 25.63
N ARG A 141 -7.31 -10.02 24.66
CA ARG A 141 -8.74 -10.26 24.37
C ARG A 141 -8.95 -11.39 23.37
N LEU A 142 -7.93 -11.75 22.60
CA LEU A 142 -8.03 -12.77 21.56
C LEU A 142 -8.46 -14.15 22.11
N PRO A 143 -7.94 -14.65 23.26
CA PRO A 143 -8.44 -15.89 23.85
C PRO A 143 -9.91 -15.81 24.25
N GLN A 144 -10.36 -14.71 24.86
CA GLN A 144 -11.76 -14.54 25.26
C GLN A 144 -12.71 -14.58 24.05
N VAL A 145 -12.30 -13.96 22.93
CA VAL A 145 -13.06 -13.97 21.69
C VAL A 145 -13.10 -15.38 21.07
N LEU A 146 -11.97 -16.07 21.02
CA LEU A 146 -11.88 -17.39 20.39
C LEU A 146 -12.54 -18.50 21.23
N PHE A 147 -12.34 -18.48 22.56
CA PHE A 147 -12.90 -19.48 23.48
C PHE A 147 -14.29 -19.12 24.03
N GLY A 148 -14.73 -17.86 23.86
CA GLY A 148 -16.11 -17.44 24.15
C GLY A 148 -17.11 -17.82 23.05
N GLY A 149 -16.61 -18.28 21.89
CA GLY A 149 -17.41 -18.81 20.79
C GLY A 149 -17.59 -20.33 20.83
N PRO A 150 -18.27 -20.90 19.82
CA PRO A 150 -18.40 -22.35 19.71
C PRO A 150 -17.03 -23.01 19.51
N PRO A 151 -16.80 -24.27 19.96
CA PRO A 151 -15.50 -24.95 19.84
C PRO A 151 -14.92 -24.97 18.41
N ARG A 152 -15.79 -24.99 17.39
CA ARG A 152 -15.42 -24.90 15.97
C ARG A 152 -14.69 -23.59 15.59
N ALA A 153 -14.90 -22.50 16.33
CA ALA A 153 -14.32 -21.19 16.04
C ALA A 153 -12.78 -21.22 16.17
N VAL A 154 -12.27 -21.87 17.21
CA VAL A 154 -10.82 -22.06 17.43
C VAL A 154 -10.21 -22.89 16.30
N ALA A 155 -10.88 -23.99 15.94
CA ALA A 155 -10.42 -24.84 14.83
C ALA A 155 -10.43 -24.09 13.50
N TYR A 156 -11.49 -23.33 13.21
CA TYR A 156 -11.59 -22.53 11.99
C TYR A 156 -10.49 -21.46 11.93
N PHE A 157 -10.29 -20.71 13.01
CA PHE A 157 -9.26 -19.68 13.09
C PHE A 157 -7.86 -20.28 12.93
N TYR A 158 -7.58 -21.42 13.58
CA TYR A 158 -6.32 -22.12 13.39
C TYR A 158 -6.08 -22.51 11.92
N ASN A 159 -7.08 -23.12 11.28
CA ASN A 159 -6.97 -23.60 9.90
C ASN A 159 -6.89 -22.48 8.86
N SER A 160 -7.49 -21.31 9.12
CA SER A 160 -7.46 -20.15 8.21
C SER A 160 -6.29 -19.18 8.46
N VAL A 161 -5.82 -19.05 9.71
CA VAL A 161 -4.82 -18.06 10.09
C VAL A 161 -3.44 -18.67 10.29
N PHE A 162 -3.29 -19.80 10.99
CA PHE A 162 -1.97 -20.32 11.35
C PHE A 162 -1.52 -21.47 10.45
N ARG A 163 -2.41 -22.44 10.19
CA ARG A 163 -2.12 -23.62 9.39
C ARG A 163 -1.58 -23.31 7.98
N PRO A 164 -2.01 -22.26 7.24
CA PRO A 164 -1.47 -21.98 5.91
C PRO A 164 0.04 -21.72 5.89
N MET A 165 0.63 -21.33 7.03
CA MET A 165 2.08 -21.11 7.13
C MET A 165 2.87 -22.41 7.30
N PHE A 166 2.27 -23.46 7.88
CA PHE A 166 2.97 -24.69 8.30
C PHE A 166 2.53 -25.93 7.53
N ASP A 167 1.24 -26.01 7.18
CA ASP A 167 0.60 -27.08 6.42
C ASP A 167 -0.43 -26.47 5.43
N PRO A 168 0.03 -25.82 4.34
CA PRO A 168 -0.84 -25.23 3.32
C PRO A 168 -1.90 -26.20 2.78
N ALA A 169 -1.51 -27.43 2.47
CA ALA A 169 -2.41 -28.45 1.92
C ALA A 169 -3.51 -28.87 2.90
N GLY A 170 -3.20 -28.86 4.20
CA GLY A 170 -4.21 -29.04 5.23
C GLY A 170 -5.15 -27.85 5.38
N ALA A 171 -4.64 -26.62 5.31
CA ALA A 171 -5.46 -25.42 5.36
C ALA A 171 -6.42 -25.32 4.16
N ASP A 172 -5.92 -25.61 2.96
CA ASP A 172 -6.69 -25.72 1.72
C ASP A 172 -7.86 -26.71 1.87
N ARG A 173 -7.56 -27.97 2.22
CA ARG A 173 -8.58 -29.02 2.38
C ARG A 173 -9.61 -28.80 3.50
N THR A 174 -9.29 -27.98 4.49
CA THR A 174 -10.14 -27.83 5.68
C THR A 174 -11.00 -26.56 5.63
N VAL A 175 -10.51 -25.47 5.02
CA VAL A 175 -11.19 -24.17 5.06
C VAL A 175 -11.05 -23.38 3.76
N LEU A 176 -9.84 -23.25 3.22
CA LEU A 176 -9.59 -22.23 2.19
C LEU A 176 -10.23 -22.58 0.84
N ARG A 177 -10.34 -23.86 0.49
CA ARG A 177 -10.98 -24.29 -0.76
C ARG A 177 -12.48 -24.05 -0.73
N ASP A 178 -13.15 -24.45 0.34
CA ASP A 178 -14.60 -24.23 0.50
C ASP A 178 -14.95 -22.74 0.49
N LEU A 179 -14.09 -21.89 1.09
CA LEU A 179 -14.24 -20.43 1.03
C LEU A 179 -14.08 -19.88 -0.38
N GLU A 180 -13.14 -20.39 -1.16
CA GLU A 180 -13.01 -20.02 -2.57
C GLU A 180 -14.24 -20.44 -3.37
N ASP A 181 -14.72 -21.66 -3.18
CA ASP A 181 -15.89 -22.19 -3.89
C ASP A 181 -17.14 -21.35 -3.58
N GLU A 182 -17.36 -20.98 -2.32
CA GLU A 182 -18.46 -20.08 -1.92
C GLU A 182 -18.28 -18.66 -2.46
N TRP A 183 -17.06 -18.15 -2.49
CA TRP A 183 -16.78 -16.85 -3.12
C TRP A 183 -17.14 -16.86 -4.61
N ARG A 184 -16.70 -17.89 -5.35
CA ARG A 184 -16.94 -18.02 -6.80
C ARG A 184 -18.41 -18.27 -7.13
N ARG A 185 -19.09 -19.10 -6.35
CA ARG A 185 -20.47 -19.52 -6.61
C ARG A 185 -21.50 -18.49 -6.16
N ASP A 186 -21.27 -17.86 -5.01
CA ASP A 186 -22.30 -17.09 -4.32
C ASP A 186 -21.93 -15.60 -4.21
N CYS A 187 -20.78 -15.27 -3.61
CA CYS A 187 -20.42 -13.87 -3.31
C CYS A 187 -20.13 -13.02 -4.56
N LEU A 188 -19.27 -13.51 -5.45
CA LEU A 188 -18.85 -12.75 -6.63
C LEU A 188 -19.99 -12.51 -7.64
N PRO A 189 -20.83 -13.52 -7.99
CA PRO A 189 -21.98 -13.28 -8.86
C PRO A 189 -22.98 -12.30 -8.26
N ALA A 190 -23.25 -12.39 -6.95
CA ALA A 190 -24.11 -11.43 -6.26
C ALA A 190 -23.53 -10.02 -6.31
N TYR A 191 -22.21 -9.86 -6.11
CA TYR A 191 -21.58 -8.53 -6.18
C TYR A 191 -21.66 -7.94 -7.58
N ARG A 192 -21.39 -8.75 -8.61
CA ARG A 192 -21.52 -8.35 -10.02
C ARG A 192 -22.95 -7.93 -10.36
N ALA A 193 -23.96 -8.65 -9.86
CA ALA A 193 -25.36 -8.30 -10.08
C ALA A 193 -25.72 -6.92 -9.50
N VAL A 194 -25.26 -6.60 -8.28
CA VAL A 194 -25.44 -5.27 -7.68
C VAL A 194 -24.68 -4.20 -8.46
N ALA A 195 -23.41 -4.48 -8.81
CA ALA A 195 -22.57 -3.53 -9.54
C ALA A 195 -23.09 -3.24 -10.97
N ALA A 196 -23.83 -4.17 -11.58
CA ALA A 196 -24.44 -4.03 -12.89
C ALA A 196 -25.76 -3.22 -12.89
N THR A 197 -26.13 -2.59 -11.77
CA THR A 197 -27.30 -1.70 -11.72
C THR A 197 -27.20 -0.60 -12.79
N PRO A 198 -28.19 -0.44 -13.68
CA PRO A 198 -28.14 0.55 -14.76
C PRO A 198 -28.02 1.97 -14.22
N LEU A 199 -26.96 2.68 -14.61
CA LEU A 199 -26.69 4.03 -14.12
C LEU A 199 -27.69 5.08 -14.64
N ASP A 200 -28.25 4.87 -15.83
CA ASP A 200 -29.20 5.80 -16.46
C ASP A 200 -30.52 5.91 -15.68
N ALA A 201 -30.91 4.85 -14.97
CA ALA A 201 -32.14 4.82 -14.16
C ALA A 201 -31.99 5.60 -12.83
N LEU A 202 -30.77 5.98 -12.45
CA LEU A 202 -30.49 6.64 -11.16
C LEU A 202 -30.95 8.09 -11.12
N GLY A 203 -31.03 8.77 -12.28
CA GLY A 203 -31.49 10.17 -12.35
C GLY A 203 -32.93 10.34 -11.85
N SER A 204 -33.77 9.32 -12.03
CA SER A 204 -35.16 9.31 -11.54
C SER A 204 -35.34 8.74 -10.13
N ALA A 205 -34.32 8.12 -9.53
CA ALA A 205 -34.41 7.53 -8.21
C ALA A 205 -34.64 8.60 -7.13
N THR A 206 -35.28 8.29 -6.02
CA THR A 206 -35.41 9.17 -4.84
C THR A 206 -34.11 9.19 -4.02
N GLY A 207 -33.96 10.18 -3.14
CA GLY A 207 -32.77 10.25 -2.26
C GLY A 207 -32.63 9.00 -1.38
N THR A 208 -33.75 8.50 -0.87
CA THR A 208 -33.82 7.27 -0.07
C THR A 208 -33.40 6.03 -0.87
N GLU A 209 -33.82 5.92 -2.14
CA GLU A 209 -33.40 4.81 -3.02
C GLU A 209 -31.90 4.85 -3.30
N LEU A 210 -31.33 6.03 -3.55
CA LEU A 210 -29.88 6.20 -3.75
C LEU A 210 -29.09 5.81 -2.48
N ILE A 211 -29.56 6.24 -1.30
CA ILE A 211 -28.96 5.84 -0.01
C ILE A 211 -29.03 4.33 0.20
N GLY A 212 -30.20 3.72 -0.09
CA GLY A 212 -30.39 2.28 -0.01
C GLY A 212 -29.43 1.50 -0.93
N LEU A 213 -29.18 2.03 -2.14
CA LEU A 213 -28.25 1.42 -3.09
C LEU A 213 -26.79 1.53 -2.62
N VAL A 214 -26.39 2.67 -2.06
CA VAL A 214 -25.06 2.83 -1.43
C VAL A 214 -24.88 1.85 -0.28
N ASP A 215 -25.88 1.71 0.59
CA ASP A 215 -25.88 0.73 1.68
C ASP A 215 -25.78 -0.71 1.16
N GLN A 216 -26.48 -1.04 0.07
CA GLN A 216 -26.41 -2.37 -0.56
C GLN A 216 -25.00 -2.68 -1.11
N VAL A 217 -24.39 -1.72 -1.82
CA VAL A 217 -23.05 -1.88 -2.39
C VAL A 217 -21.98 -1.99 -1.29
N THR A 218 -22.03 -1.11 -0.28
CA THR A 218 -21.07 -1.15 0.84
C THR A 218 -21.20 -2.42 1.67
N LYS A 219 -22.43 -2.93 1.85
CA LYS A 219 -22.68 -4.22 2.50
C LYS A 219 -22.02 -5.37 1.75
N ILE A 220 -22.29 -5.51 0.44
CA ILE A 220 -21.73 -6.64 -0.33
C ILE A 220 -20.21 -6.52 -0.49
N ALA A 221 -19.67 -5.30 -0.58
CA ALA A 221 -18.22 -5.07 -0.53
C ALA A 221 -17.61 -5.50 0.82
N GLY A 222 -18.29 -5.26 1.94
CA GLY A 222 -17.84 -5.74 3.26
C GLY A 222 -17.89 -7.26 3.40
N GLU A 223 -18.92 -7.93 2.88
CA GLU A 223 -18.98 -9.39 2.79
C GLU A 223 -17.86 -9.95 1.90
N TYR A 224 -17.60 -9.30 0.77
CA TYR A 224 -16.50 -9.64 -0.13
C TYR A 224 -15.12 -9.51 0.55
N LEU A 225 -14.92 -8.44 1.32
CA LEU A 225 -13.70 -8.17 2.05
C LEU A 225 -13.31 -9.32 3.00
N TRP A 226 -14.29 -10.09 3.50
CA TRP A 226 -14.02 -11.29 4.31
C TRP A 226 -13.29 -12.36 3.50
N PHE A 227 -13.82 -12.73 2.33
CA PHE A 227 -13.19 -13.73 1.46
C PHE A 227 -11.79 -13.28 1.04
N PHE A 228 -11.67 -12.01 0.64
CA PHE A 228 -10.40 -11.40 0.30
C PHE A 228 -9.39 -11.44 1.46
N SER A 229 -9.82 -11.11 2.68
CA SER A 229 -8.94 -11.10 3.86
C SER A 229 -8.44 -12.49 4.24
N VAL A 230 -9.30 -13.52 4.15
CA VAL A 230 -8.93 -14.89 4.55
C VAL A 230 -8.09 -15.58 3.49
N THR A 231 -8.55 -15.60 2.23
CA THR A 231 -7.85 -16.31 1.15
C THR A 231 -6.63 -15.53 0.67
N GLY A 232 -6.70 -14.21 0.54
CA GLY A 232 -5.54 -13.35 0.28
C GLY A 232 -4.52 -13.37 1.43
N GLY A 233 -4.99 -13.39 2.68
CA GLY A 233 -4.14 -13.63 3.84
C GLY A 233 -3.54 -15.05 3.87
N GLY A 234 -4.20 -16.03 3.26
CA GLY A 234 -3.71 -17.39 3.06
C GLY A 234 -2.57 -17.43 2.04
N ALA A 235 -2.75 -16.79 0.88
CA ALA A 235 -1.74 -16.67 -0.18
C ALA A 235 -0.40 -16.18 0.35
N TRP A 236 -0.42 -15.08 1.12
CA TRP A 236 0.77 -14.52 1.76
C TRP A 236 1.47 -15.52 2.70
N LYS A 237 0.72 -16.27 3.50
CA LYS A 237 1.29 -17.27 4.42
C LYS A 237 1.86 -18.49 3.69
N MET A 238 1.27 -18.86 2.56
CA MET A 238 1.83 -19.91 1.70
C MET A 238 3.12 -19.45 1.03
N GLU A 239 3.21 -18.17 0.65
CA GLU A 239 4.45 -17.57 0.17
C GLU A 239 5.56 -17.66 1.24
N VAL A 240 5.23 -17.40 2.51
CA VAL A 240 6.18 -17.59 3.64
C VAL A 240 6.64 -19.03 3.76
N ALA A 241 5.72 -19.98 3.61
CA ALA A 241 6.05 -21.40 3.63
C ALA A 241 7.02 -21.75 2.49
N LEU A 242 6.79 -21.22 1.29
CA LEU A 242 7.64 -21.38 0.11
C LEU A 242 9.03 -20.76 0.32
N ALA A 243 9.11 -19.53 0.84
CA ALA A 243 10.37 -18.86 1.15
C ALA A 243 11.21 -19.62 2.19
N ARG A 244 10.55 -20.21 3.20
CA ARG A 244 11.20 -21.05 4.22
C ARG A 244 11.68 -22.38 3.63
N PHE A 245 10.89 -23.01 2.76
CA PHE A 245 11.30 -24.22 2.06
C PHE A 245 12.52 -23.95 1.17
N TRP A 246 12.47 -22.87 0.38
CA TRP A 246 13.54 -22.43 -0.51
C TRP A 246 14.88 -22.30 0.24
N ARG A 247 14.90 -21.54 1.33
CA ARG A 247 16.14 -21.32 2.10
C ARG A 247 16.72 -22.60 2.67
N ARG A 248 15.86 -23.53 3.10
CA ARG A 248 16.30 -24.78 3.73
C ARG A 248 16.83 -25.80 2.73
N HIS A 249 16.28 -25.83 1.51
CA HIS A 249 16.49 -26.96 0.59
C HIS A 249 17.03 -26.56 -0.79
N LEU A 250 16.88 -25.31 -1.23
CA LEU A 250 17.14 -24.89 -2.61
C LEU A 250 18.23 -23.83 -2.72
N ALA A 251 18.30 -22.87 -1.78
CA ALA A 251 19.20 -21.72 -1.88
C ALA A 251 20.68 -22.12 -2.00
N GLY A 252 21.17 -23.04 -1.16
CA GLY A 252 22.55 -23.52 -1.21
C GLY A 252 22.88 -24.27 -2.51
N PRO A 253 22.15 -25.34 -2.85
CA PRO A 253 22.38 -26.10 -4.07
C PRO A 253 22.28 -25.27 -5.36
N LEU A 254 21.35 -24.31 -5.43
CA LEU A 254 21.18 -23.45 -6.60
C LEU A 254 22.23 -22.33 -6.68
N ALA A 255 22.75 -21.85 -5.54
CA ALA A 255 23.88 -20.91 -5.54
C ALA A 255 25.17 -21.59 -6.03
N GLY A 256 25.37 -22.87 -5.71
CA GLY A 256 26.53 -23.65 -6.17
C GLY A 256 26.48 -24.05 -7.64
N SER A 257 25.30 -24.02 -8.29
CA SER A 257 25.14 -24.34 -9.71
C SER A 257 25.13 -23.12 -10.64
N ALA A 258 25.09 -21.91 -10.08
CA ALA A 258 25.25 -20.67 -10.85
C ALA A 258 26.72 -20.54 -11.32
N SER A 259 26.94 -20.42 -12.63
CA SER A 259 28.28 -20.29 -13.21
C SER A 259 29.05 -19.13 -12.58
N SER A 260 30.38 -19.23 -12.52
CA SER A 260 31.31 -18.19 -12.05
C SER A 260 31.19 -16.82 -12.76
N ASN A 261 30.39 -16.72 -13.83
CA ASN A 261 30.10 -15.48 -14.57
C ASN A 261 28.80 -14.76 -14.13
N ALA A 262 28.01 -15.30 -13.19
CA ALA A 262 26.84 -14.58 -12.68
C ALA A 262 27.28 -13.43 -11.77
N GLN A 263 26.81 -12.20 -12.02
CA GLN A 263 27.13 -11.06 -11.16
C GLN A 263 26.62 -11.33 -9.71
N PRO A 264 27.40 -10.98 -8.67
CA PRO A 264 26.94 -11.11 -7.29
C PRO A 264 25.62 -10.36 -7.08
N GLY A 265 24.58 -11.09 -6.65
CA GLY A 265 23.20 -10.59 -6.49
C GLY A 265 22.19 -11.01 -7.57
N GLN A 266 22.60 -11.81 -8.57
CA GLN A 266 21.70 -12.32 -9.63
C GLN A 266 21.13 -13.73 -9.40
N ALA A 267 21.45 -14.40 -8.29
CA ALA A 267 20.86 -15.71 -8.00
C ALA A 267 19.34 -15.57 -7.84
N PRO A 268 18.51 -16.32 -8.60
CA PRO A 268 17.07 -16.18 -8.54
C PRO A 268 16.56 -16.51 -7.14
N GLY A 269 15.73 -15.63 -6.56
CA GLY A 269 15.01 -15.90 -5.31
C GLY A 269 13.76 -16.75 -5.54
N TYR A 270 13.16 -17.24 -4.45
CA TYR A 270 11.90 -17.99 -4.49
C TYR A 270 10.77 -17.21 -5.18
N GLN A 271 10.83 -15.87 -5.15
CA GLN A 271 9.85 -14.98 -5.77
C GLN A 271 9.72 -15.23 -7.27
N THR A 272 10.79 -15.71 -7.94
CA THR A 272 10.76 -16.07 -9.36
C THR A 272 9.73 -17.17 -9.66
N LEU A 273 9.47 -18.05 -8.68
CA LEU A 273 8.48 -19.13 -8.81
C LEU A 273 7.03 -18.62 -8.82
N LEU A 274 6.82 -17.35 -8.44
CA LEU A 274 5.52 -16.70 -8.33
C LEU A 274 5.34 -15.58 -9.37
N GLY A 275 6.19 -15.52 -10.41
CA GLY A 275 6.08 -14.54 -11.49
C GLY A 275 5.46 -15.13 -12.76
N GLY A 276 4.70 -14.30 -13.50
CA GLY A 276 4.04 -14.75 -14.73
C GLY A 276 3.03 -15.87 -14.47
N LEU A 277 2.15 -15.67 -13.49
CA LEU A 277 1.08 -16.61 -13.16
C LEU A 277 -0.20 -16.26 -13.92
N ALA A 278 -0.42 -14.98 -14.23
CA ALA A 278 -1.56 -14.54 -14.99
C ALA A 278 -1.43 -14.99 -16.47
N PRO A 279 -2.52 -15.46 -17.11
CA PRO A 279 -2.50 -15.86 -18.52
C PRO A 279 -2.26 -14.67 -19.46
N ALA A 280 -2.60 -13.46 -19.02
CA ALA A 280 -2.31 -12.20 -19.69
C ALA A 280 -1.98 -11.13 -18.66
N LEU A 281 -1.21 -10.10 -19.07
CA LEU A 281 -0.99 -8.94 -18.23
C LEU A 281 -2.32 -8.24 -17.93
N PRO A 282 -2.53 -7.73 -16.71
CA PRO A 282 -3.81 -7.09 -16.36
C PRO A 282 -4.05 -5.86 -17.24
N GLY A 283 -5.18 -5.83 -17.94
CA GLY A 283 -5.61 -4.69 -18.75
C GLY A 283 -6.21 -3.56 -17.91
N ALA A 284 -6.67 -2.50 -18.57
CA ALA A 284 -7.41 -1.43 -17.91
C ALA A 284 -8.73 -1.97 -17.32
N VAL A 285 -8.96 -1.70 -16.03
CA VAL A 285 -10.15 -2.15 -15.30
C VAL A 285 -10.98 -0.91 -14.96
N PRO A 286 -12.15 -0.68 -15.59
CA PRO A 286 -12.87 0.59 -15.44
C PRO A 286 -13.25 0.95 -14.01
N HIS A 287 -13.60 -0.05 -13.18
CA HIS A 287 -13.97 0.17 -11.78
C HIS A 287 -12.76 0.25 -10.83
N ALA A 288 -11.53 0.11 -11.34
CA ALA A 288 -10.34 0.23 -10.50
C ALA A 288 -10.22 1.63 -9.92
N VAL A 289 -9.76 1.70 -8.67
CA VAL A 289 -9.66 2.95 -7.91
C VAL A 289 -8.20 3.32 -7.64
N TYR A 290 -7.96 4.61 -7.46
CA TYR A 290 -6.69 5.14 -6.94
C TYR A 290 -6.67 5.20 -5.41
N SER A 291 -7.85 5.36 -4.82
CA SER A 291 -8.13 5.33 -3.38
C SER A 291 -9.49 4.67 -3.18
N LEU A 292 -9.68 3.92 -2.10
CA LEU A 292 -11.03 3.44 -1.74
C LEU A 292 -11.97 4.58 -1.37
N ASP A 293 -11.43 5.74 -1.00
CA ASP A 293 -12.27 6.92 -0.81
C ASP A 293 -12.95 7.27 -2.14
N TRP A 294 -14.28 7.18 -2.14
CA TRP A 294 -15.10 7.42 -3.31
C TRP A 294 -15.05 8.86 -3.81
N TYR A 295 -14.29 9.75 -3.19
CA TYR A 295 -14.01 11.10 -3.66
C TYR A 295 -13.29 11.09 -5.01
N HIS A 296 -12.39 10.13 -5.22
CA HIS A 296 -11.60 10.01 -6.45
C HIS A 296 -12.37 9.32 -7.57
N PRO A 297 -12.24 9.79 -8.82
CA PRO A 297 -12.76 9.06 -9.97
C PRO A 297 -12.14 7.67 -10.06
N THR A 298 -12.92 6.73 -10.59
CA THR A 298 -12.40 5.44 -11.04
C THR A 298 -11.59 5.60 -12.33
N ALA A 299 -10.74 4.61 -12.65
CA ALA A 299 -9.95 4.60 -13.88
C ALA A 299 -10.82 4.74 -15.15
N GLY A 300 -12.04 4.18 -15.13
CA GLY A 300 -13.00 4.29 -16.22
C GLY A 300 -13.56 5.70 -16.39
N GLU A 301 -13.80 6.42 -15.29
CA GLU A 301 -14.26 7.81 -15.33
C GLU A 301 -13.15 8.76 -15.80
N GLU A 302 -11.89 8.57 -15.36
CA GLU A 302 -10.78 9.41 -15.83
C GLU A 302 -10.49 9.24 -17.32
N SER A 303 -10.54 8.01 -17.82
CA SER A 303 -10.31 7.71 -19.23
C SER A 303 -11.33 8.40 -20.15
N GLN A 304 -12.53 8.73 -19.63
CA GLN A 304 -13.55 9.50 -20.35
C GLN A 304 -13.26 11.01 -20.35
N HIS A 305 -12.56 11.53 -19.35
CA HIS A 305 -12.23 12.96 -19.21
C HIS A 305 -10.87 13.33 -19.83
N GLN A 306 -9.96 12.36 -20.00
CA GLN A 306 -8.70 12.55 -20.73
C GLN A 306 -8.90 12.40 -22.25
N VAL A 307 -9.32 13.47 -22.92
CA VAL A 307 -9.15 13.59 -24.37
C VAL A 307 -7.67 13.81 -24.66
N ARG A 308 -6.92 12.73 -24.87
CA ARG A 308 -5.71 12.64 -25.71
C ARG A 308 -5.20 11.18 -25.81
N PRO A 309 -5.41 10.50 -26.94
CA PRO A 309 -4.61 9.34 -27.29
C PRO A 309 -3.25 9.83 -27.78
N GLY A 310 -2.18 9.57 -27.01
CA GLY A 310 -0.82 9.71 -27.51
C GLY A 310 0.18 10.31 -26.53
N THR A 311 0.72 9.47 -25.63
CA THR A 311 2.08 9.65 -25.08
C THR A 311 2.62 8.36 -24.45
N LEU A 312 1.77 7.42 -24.03
CA LEU A 312 2.19 6.08 -23.56
C LEU A 312 2.00 4.98 -24.63
N GLN A 313 1.92 5.36 -25.91
CA GLN A 313 1.75 4.42 -27.03
C GLN A 313 3.04 3.68 -27.42
N GLU A 314 4.21 4.10 -26.93
CA GLU A 314 5.39 3.26 -26.98
C GLU A 314 5.32 2.25 -25.84
N THR A 315 4.60 1.15 -26.12
CA THR A 315 4.74 -0.08 -25.36
C THR A 315 6.22 -0.43 -25.36
N VAL A 316 6.91 -0.26 -24.23
CA VAL A 316 8.11 -1.05 -23.97
C VAL A 316 7.59 -2.48 -23.92
N HIS A 317 7.66 -3.16 -25.06
CA HIS A 317 7.28 -4.56 -25.18
C HIS A 317 8.23 -5.35 -24.27
N ARG A 318 7.84 -5.53 -23.01
CA ARG A 318 8.35 -6.60 -22.18
C ARG A 318 7.51 -7.83 -22.53
N PRO A 319 8.06 -8.84 -23.20
CA PRO A 319 7.28 -10.03 -23.48
C PRO A 319 6.90 -10.66 -22.14
N ALA A 320 5.61 -10.90 -21.91
CA ALA A 320 5.11 -11.73 -20.81
C ALA A 320 5.84 -13.10 -20.76
N GLY A 321 6.35 -13.56 -21.92
CA GLY A 321 7.27 -14.70 -22.03
C GLY A 321 8.47 -14.61 -21.07
N THR A 322 9.05 -13.43 -20.83
CA THR A 322 10.25 -13.33 -19.96
C THR A 322 9.99 -13.69 -18.49
N ALA A 323 8.80 -13.43 -17.93
CA ALA A 323 8.48 -13.81 -16.55
C ALA A 323 8.07 -15.29 -16.47
N VAL A 324 7.24 -15.74 -17.41
CA VAL A 324 6.79 -17.14 -17.52
C VAL A 324 7.97 -18.08 -17.76
N ASP A 325 8.88 -17.73 -18.67
CA ASP A 325 10.05 -18.53 -19.00
C ASP A 325 11.05 -18.57 -17.84
N ARG A 326 11.27 -17.43 -17.16
CA ARG A 326 12.08 -17.38 -15.92
C ARG A 326 11.50 -18.28 -14.85
N ARG A 327 10.18 -18.25 -14.62
CA ARG A 327 9.50 -19.12 -13.67
C ARG A 327 9.68 -20.59 -14.05
N ARG A 328 9.33 -20.98 -15.28
CA ARG A 328 9.43 -22.38 -15.74
C ARG A 328 10.84 -22.93 -15.62
N LYS A 329 11.86 -22.12 -15.97
CA LYS A 329 13.27 -22.48 -15.79
C LYS A 329 13.62 -22.67 -14.31
N ALA A 330 13.19 -21.75 -13.43
CA ALA A 330 13.43 -21.87 -12.00
C ALA A 330 12.73 -23.10 -11.40
N GLU A 331 11.49 -23.39 -11.80
CA GLU A 331 10.78 -24.61 -11.38
C GLU A 331 11.52 -25.88 -11.79
N ALA A 332 11.99 -25.96 -13.04
CA ALA A 332 12.75 -27.11 -13.53
C ALA A 332 14.06 -27.31 -12.75
N GLN A 333 14.79 -26.22 -12.46
CA GLN A 333 16.00 -26.27 -11.65
C GLN A 333 15.73 -26.76 -10.23
N CYS A 334 14.65 -26.27 -9.59
CA CYS A 334 14.24 -26.75 -8.28
C CYS A 334 13.91 -28.25 -8.28
N ARG A 335 13.16 -28.72 -9.29
CA ARG A 335 12.81 -30.14 -9.42
C ARG A 335 14.04 -31.02 -9.65
N ALA A 336 15.00 -30.55 -10.45
CA ALA A 336 16.27 -31.25 -10.66
C ALA A 336 17.08 -31.40 -9.37
N VAL A 337 17.20 -30.34 -8.56
CA VAL A 337 17.88 -30.37 -7.26
C VAL A 337 17.20 -31.34 -6.29
N LEU A 338 15.86 -31.44 -6.33
CA LEU A 338 15.08 -32.26 -5.42
C LEU A 338 14.83 -33.68 -5.93
N GLN A 339 15.30 -34.03 -7.13
CA GLN A 339 15.05 -35.32 -7.75
C GLN A 339 15.54 -36.46 -6.85
N GLY A 340 14.70 -37.50 -6.70
CA GLY A 340 15.00 -38.65 -5.84
C GLY A 340 14.81 -38.41 -4.33
N THR A 341 14.38 -37.20 -3.91
CA THR A 341 14.10 -36.89 -2.50
C THR A 341 12.61 -36.89 -2.21
N ARG A 342 12.22 -37.12 -0.95
CA ARG A 342 10.82 -36.97 -0.49
C ARG A 342 10.33 -35.51 -0.53
N GLN A 343 11.24 -34.58 -0.76
CA GLN A 343 11.03 -33.15 -0.71
C GLN A 343 10.47 -32.64 -2.03
N LEU A 344 10.66 -33.36 -3.14
CA LEU A 344 10.06 -33.05 -4.43
C LEU A 344 8.54 -32.99 -4.35
N HIS A 345 7.88 -34.03 -3.83
CA HIS A 345 6.42 -34.02 -3.66
C HIS A 345 5.92 -32.90 -2.75
N ARG A 346 6.68 -32.59 -1.68
CA ARG A 346 6.35 -31.47 -0.79
C ARG A 346 6.49 -30.12 -1.48
N PHE A 347 7.52 -29.98 -2.32
CA PHE A 347 7.76 -28.79 -3.12
C PHE A 347 6.66 -28.58 -4.15
N ASP A 348 6.31 -29.60 -4.95
CA ASP A 348 5.28 -29.47 -5.98
C ASP A 348 3.91 -29.15 -5.37
N ALA A 349 3.53 -29.78 -4.25
CA ALA A 349 2.28 -29.47 -3.56
C ALA A 349 2.26 -28.04 -3.00
N LEU A 350 3.36 -27.60 -2.37
CA LEU A 350 3.50 -26.25 -1.83
C LEU A 350 3.50 -25.19 -2.94
N LEU A 351 4.23 -25.45 -4.03
CA LEU A 351 4.32 -24.54 -5.17
C LEU A 351 2.97 -24.38 -5.85
N SER A 352 2.27 -25.49 -6.12
CA SER A 352 0.94 -25.46 -6.73
C SER A 352 -0.06 -24.65 -5.92
N LEU A 353 -0.09 -24.82 -4.60
CA LEU A 353 -0.98 -24.05 -3.72
C LEU A 353 -0.57 -22.58 -3.66
N ALA A 354 0.73 -22.28 -3.53
CA ALA A 354 1.21 -20.90 -3.49
C ALA A 354 0.89 -20.14 -4.78
N GLN A 355 1.03 -20.77 -5.94
CA GLN A 355 0.67 -20.19 -7.24
C GLN A 355 -0.84 -20.00 -7.37
N HIS A 356 -1.64 -21.01 -7.01
CA HIS A 356 -3.10 -20.94 -7.06
C HIS A 356 -3.66 -19.78 -6.22
N TYR A 357 -3.25 -19.70 -4.95
CA TYR A 357 -3.73 -18.65 -4.04
C TYR A 357 -3.16 -17.26 -4.38
N ALA A 358 -2.00 -17.17 -5.03
CA ALA A 358 -1.51 -15.90 -5.57
C ALA A 358 -2.43 -15.39 -6.70
N VAL A 359 -2.86 -16.26 -7.62
CA VAL A 359 -3.81 -15.90 -8.69
C VAL A 359 -5.18 -15.53 -8.12
N LEU A 360 -5.72 -16.36 -7.20
CA LEU A 360 -7.01 -16.09 -6.54
C LEU A 360 -7.01 -14.72 -5.85
N ARG A 361 -5.93 -14.38 -5.15
CA ARG A 361 -5.80 -13.07 -4.49
C ARG A 361 -5.88 -11.93 -5.50
N GLU A 362 -5.22 -12.03 -6.65
CA GLU A 362 -5.26 -10.98 -7.67
C GLU A 362 -6.65 -10.85 -8.33
N GLU A 363 -7.34 -11.96 -8.56
CA GLU A 363 -8.75 -11.94 -8.99
C GLU A 363 -9.61 -11.19 -7.99
N GLN A 364 -9.40 -11.45 -6.69
CA GLN A 364 -10.17 -10.81 -5.63
C GLN A 364 -9.86 -9.32 -5.47
N VAL A 365 -8.58 -8.95 -5.54
CA VAL A 365 -8.14 -7.56 -5.52
C VAL A 365 -8.76 -6.79 -6.68
N ARG A 366 -8.74 -7.36 -7.89
CA ARG A 366 -9.35 -6.74 -9.07
C ARG A 366 -10.84 -6.47 -8.81
N ASP A 367 -11.60 -7.50 -8.46
CA ASP A 367 -13.06 -7.45 -8.40
C ASP A 367 -13.59 -6.79 -7.11
N PHE A 368 -12.75 -6.49 -6.11
CA PHE A 368 -13.17 -5.83 -4.86
C PHE A 368 -13.84 -4.45 -5.08
N THR A 369 -13.49 -3.77 -6.16
CA THR A 369 -13.95 -2.40 -6.45
C THR A 369 -15.11 -2.35 -7.43
N LEU A 370 -15.72 -3.48 -7.80
CA LEU A 370 -16.80 -3.56 -8.79
C LEU A 370 -17.92 -2.53 -8.57
N GLY A 371 -18.29 -2.28 -7.31
CA GLY A 371 -19.36 -1.35 -6.95
C GLY A 371 -18.98 0.13 -6.93
N TRP A 372 -17.69 0.50 -7.06
CA TRP A 372 -17.25 1.90 -6.90
C TRP A 372 -17.85 2.87 -7.92
N PRO A 373 -17.98 2.53 -9.22
CA PRO A 373 -18.67 3.40 -10.18
C PRO A 373 -20.11 3.71 -9.75
N LEU A 374 -20.82 2.70 -9.22
CA LEU A 374 -22.19 2.86 -8.75
C LEU A 374 -22.26 3.73 -7.48
N LEU A 375 -21.36 3.51 -6.52
CA LEU A 375 -21.23 4.36 -5.34
C LEU A 375 -21.04 5.82 -5.72
N ARG A 376 -20.11 6.10 -6.63
CA ARG A 376 -19.82 7.46 -7.09
C ARG A 376 -21.00 8.08 -7.80
N ARG A 377 -21.69 7.32 -8.66
CA ARG A 377 -22.87 7.85 -9.35
C ARG A 377 -23.98 8.20 -8.37
N CYS A 378 -24.26 7.34 -7.40
CA CYS A 378 -25.26 7.63 -6.36
C CYS A 378 -24.89 8.88 -5.54
N THR A 379 -23.64 8.98 -5.09
CA THR A 379 -23.15 10.13 -4.33
C THR A 379 -23.19 11.42 -5.17
N GLY A 380 -22.84 11.36 -6.45
CA GLY A 380 -22.96 12.50 -7.36
C GLY A 380 -24.41 12.99 -7.53
N GLU A 381 -25.36 12.07 -7.71
CA GLU A 381 -26.79 12.41 -7.79
C GLU A 381 -27.33 13.00 -6.47
N LEU A 382 -26.87 12.49 -5.31
CA LEU A 382 -27.19 13.07 -4.02
C LEU A 382 -26.60 14.49 -3.88
N GLY A 383 -25.36 14.69 -4.32
CA GLY A 383 -24.67 15.98 -4.31
C GLY A 383 -25.40 17.01 -5.17
N ALA A 384 -25.81 16.63 -6.38
CA ALA A 384 -26.59 17.49 -7.28
C ALA A 384 -27.90 17.95 -6.63
N ARG A 385 -28.58 17.08 -5.87
CA ARG A 385 -29.82 17.43 -5.16
C ARG A 385 -29.60 18.40 -4.02
N LEU A 386 -28.54 18.20 -3.24
CA LEU A 386 -28.16 19.11 -2.15
C LEU A 386 -27.78 20.49 -2.70
N HIS A 387 -27.07 20.52 -3.83
CA HIS A 387 -26.76 21.75 -4.55
C HIS A 387 -28.03 22.47 -5.01
N ASN A 388 -28.93 21.76 -5.70
CA ASN A 388 -30.20 22.34 -6.21
C ASN A 388 -31.10 22.91 -5.10
N ARG A 389 -30.95 22.43 -3.85
CA ARG A 389 -31.67 22.95 -2.67
C ARG A 389 -30.93 24.07 -1.94
N GLY A 390 -29.70 24.39 -2.34
CA GLY A 390 -28.87 25.43 -1.71
C GLY A 390 -28.17 24.99 -0.43
N THR A 391 -28.16 23.70 -0.10
CA THR A 391 -27.46 23.15 1.08
C THR A 391 -25.94 23.27 0.93
N ILE A 392 -25.44 23.08 -0.30
CA ILE A 392 -24.02 23.20 -0.70
C ILE A 392 -23.89 24.01 -1.99
N GLU A 393 -22.73 24.61 -2.24
CA GLU A 393 -22.45 25.45 -3.41
C GLU A 393 -22.07 24.66 -4.66
N ALA A 394 -21.43 23.50 -4.51
CA ALA A 394 -21.10 22.63 -5.62
C ALA A 394 -21.51 21.17 -5.31
N PRO A 395 -21.98 20.36 -6.28
CA PRO A 395 -22.35 18.96 -6.04
C PRO A 395 -21.24 18.12 -5.36
N GLU A 396 -19.99 18.41 -5.65
CA GLU A 396 -18.78 17.73 -5.18
C GLU A 396 -18.43 18.08 -3.73
N ASP A 397 -19.12 19.05 -3.13
CA ASP A 397 -18.99 19.37 -1.72
C ASP A 397 -19.61 18.28 -0.82
N ILE A 398 -20.44 17.40 -1.39
CA ILE A 398 -21.06 16.29 -0.66
C ILE A 398 -20.03 15.40 0.07
N TYR A 399 -18.85 15.18 -0.51
CA TYR A 399 -17.82 14.33 0.10
C TYR A 399 -17.30 14.88 1.44
N PHE A 400 -17.43 16.18 1.67
CA PHE A 400 -17.02 16.85 2.90
C PHE A 400 -18.18 17.04 3.90
N LEU A 401 -19.34 16.43 3.65
CA LEU A 401 -20.46 16.33 4.58
C LEU A 401 -20.36 15.08 5.47
N THR A 402 -21.17 15.02 6.52
CA THR A 402 -21.44 13.80 7.30
C THR A 402 -22.74 13.18 6.82
N PHE A 403 -22.98 11.90 7.11
CA PHE A 403 -24.17 11.18 6.63
C PHE A 403 -25.47 11.84 7.10
N ASP A 404 -25.51 12.29 8.35
CA ASP A 404 -26.67 13.00 8.92
C ASP A 404 -27.00 14.31 8.18
N ALA A 405 -26.02 14.91 7.49
CA ALA A 405 -26.21 16.14 6.72
C ALA A 405 -26.84 15.90 5.33
N LEU A 406 -27.10 14.64 4.95
CA LEU A 406 -27.79 14.29 3.70
C LEU A 406 -29.32 14.35 3.80
N GLY A 407 -29.86 14.70 4.97
CA GLY A 407 -31.31 14.79 5.22
C GLY A 407 -32.03 15.79 4.31
N VAL A 408 -33.33 15.55 4.06
CA VAL A 408 -34.14 16.37 3.15
C VAL A 408 -34.24 17.83 3.59
N ASP A 409 -34.24 18.08 4.90
CA ASP A 409 -34.37 19.39 5.53
C ASP A 409 -33.03 19.94 6.09
N ALA A 410 -31.90 19.45 5.56
CA ALA A 410 -30.58 19.87 6.04
C ALA A 410 -30.35 21.38 5.76
N PRO A 411 -30.02 22.20 6.77
CA PRO A 411 -29.72 23.62 6.57
C PRO A 411 -28.41 23.78 5.79
N ARG A 412 -28.17 24.95 5.22
CA ARG A 412 -26.94 25.26 4.48
C ARG A 412 -25.68 24.87 5.28
N GLN A 413 -24.80 24.10 4.66
CA GLN A 413 -23.59 23.50 5.28
C GLN A 413 -22.27 24.04 4.70
N GLN A 414 -22.28 25.04 3.83
CA GLN A 414 -21.07 25.44 3.08
C GLN A 414 -19.88 25.76 3.98
N ASP A 415 -20.08 26.49 5.08
CA ASP A 415 -18.99 26.83 6.01
C ASP A 415 -18.31 25.58 6.61
N HIS A 416 -19.09 24.52 6.86
CA HIS A 416 -18.58 23.24 7.35
C HIS A 416 -17.79 22.49 6.27
N VAL A 417 -18.31 22.47 5.04
CA VAL A 417 -17.64 21.88 3.87
C VAL A 417 -16.29 22.57 3.67
N ASP A 418 -16.29 23.89 3.56
CA ASP A 418 -15.14 24.74 3.33
C ASP A 418 -14.04 24.51 4.38
N ARG A 419 -14.43 24.46 5.66
CA ARG A 419 -13.51 24.16 6.76
C ARG A 419 -12.90 22.76 6.60
N ARG A 420 -13.72 21.72 6.40
CA ARG A 420 -13.27 20.33 6.28
C ARG A 420 -12.39 20.11 5.04
N ARG A 421 -12.71 20.74 3.91
CA ARG A 421 -11.91 20.71 2.68
C ARG A 421 -10.55 21.36 2.90
N ARG A 422 -10.50 22.51 3.57
CA ARG A 422 -9.23 23.16 3.96
C ARG A 422 -8.40 22.27 4.87
N GLU A 423 -9.00 21.71 5.93
CA GLU A 423 -8.32 20.79 6.87
C GLU A 423 -7.77 19.57 6.13
N TRP A 424 -8.58 18.91 5.32
CA TRP A 424 -8.19 17.75 4.51
C TRP A 424 -7.02 18.06 3.58
N THR A 425 -7.04 19.22 2.91
CA THR A 425 -5.95 19.66 2.02
C THR A 425 -4.64 19.87 2.78
N GLN A 426 -4.68 20.37 4.01
CA GLN A 426 -3.47 20.49 4.83
C GLN A 426 -3.00 19.11 5.34
N GLN A 427 -3.93 18.24 5.75
CA GLN A 427 -3.62 16.90 6.24
C GLN A 427 -2.94 16.01 5.18
N ARG A 428 -3.27 16.20 3.90
CA ARG A 428 -2.61 15.50 2.76
C ARG A 428 -1.11 15.74 2.67
N LYS A 429 -0.64 16.88 3.20
CA LYS A 429 0.79 17.25 3.19
C LYS A 429 1.56 16.57 4.32
N LEU A 430 0.89 15.91 5.25
CA LEU A 430 1.51 15.28 6.40
C LEU A 430 2.12 13.92 6.04
N ALA A 431 3.31 13.66 6.56
CA ALA A 431 3.94 12.35 6.51
C ALA A 431 3.34 11.45 7.59
N ALA A 432 2.24 10.76 7.28
CA ALA A 432 1.56 9.89 8.22
C ALA A 432 2.39 8.63 8.54
N PRO A 433 2.69 8.35 9.83
CA PRO A 433 3.44 7.18 10.21
C PRO A 433 2.66 5.89 9.88
N LEU A 434 3.38 4.81 9.56
CA LEU A 434 2.75 3.51 9.28
C LEU A 434 2.06 2.90 10.52
N SER A 435 2.47 3.33 11.70
CA SER A 435 1.88 2.92 12.98
C SER A 435 1.81 4.08 13.96
N ALA A 436 0.75 4.13 14.75
CA ALA A 436 0.58 5.04 15.89
C ALA A 436 0.32 4.24 17.18
N GLY A 437 0.70 4.82 18.33
CA GLY A 437 0.54 4.20 19.64
C GLY A 437 1.61 3.17 20.01
N LYS A 438 1.41 2.50 21.16
CA LYS A 438 2.38 1.53 21.70
C LYS A 438 2.16 0.14 21.10
N MET A 439 3.13 -0.32 20.32
CA MET A 439 3.18 -1.70 19.83
C MET A 439 3.52 -2.68 20.96
N PRO A 440 2.78 -3.80 21.12
CA PRO A 440 3.20 -4.87 22.02
C PRO A 440 4.53 -5.47 21.57
N PRO A 441 5.50 -5.74 22.47
CA PRO A 441 6.84 -6.24 22.11
C PRO A 441 6.85 -7.52 21.26
N LEU A 442 5.81 -8.37 21.41
CA LEU A 442 5.66 -9.63 20.68
C LEU A 442 5.12 -9.47 19.25
N VAL A 443 4.26 -8.47 19.01
CA VAL A 443 3.58 -8.24 17.71
C VAL A 443 4.38 -7.32 16.81
N GLY A 444 5.06 -6.32 17.38
CA GLY A 444 5.77 -5.29 16.63
C GLY A 444 6.91 -5.78 15.74
N ASN A 445 7.28 -7.05 15.85
CA ASN A 445 8.38 -7.66 15.12
C ASN A 445 7.90 -8.68 14.07
N ALA A 446 6.61 -9.01 13.94
CA ALA A 446 6.19 -10.15 13.09
C ALA A 446 6.39 -9.89 11.59
N PHE A 447 5.92 -8.75 11.07
CA PHE A 447 6.05 -8.39 9.66
C PHE A 447 7.50 -8.09 9.27
N ASP A 448 8.25 -7.36 10.11
CA ASP A 448 9.66 -7.08 9.86
C ASP A 448 10.55 -8.32 9.96
N ARG A 449 10.31 -9.21 10.95
CA ARG A 449 10.98 -10.51 11.01
C ARG A 449 10.72 -11.30 9.73
N LEU A 450 9.49 -11.29 9.24
CA LEU A 450 9.11 -12.03 8.04
C LEU A 450 9.71 -11.43 6.76
N ALA A 451 9.72 -10.11 6.63
CA ALA A 451 10.44 -9.43 5.56
C ALA A 451 11.92 -9.78 5.57
N ASN A 452 12.56 -9.79 6.75
CA ASN A 452 13.94 -10.23 6.92
C ASN A 452 14.14 -11.72 6.58
N LEU A 453 13.10 -12.56 6.67
CA LEU A 453 13.16 -13.93 6.21
C LEU A 453 13.10 -14.05 4.68
N ALA A 454 12.47 -13.10 3.98
CA ALA A 454 12.31 -13.10 2.52
C ALA A 454 13.51 -12.49 1.75
N ARG A 455 14.40 -11.75 2.43
CA ARG A 455 15.58 -11.13 1.80
C ARG A 455 16.61 -12.18 1.37
N SER A 456 17.23 -11.91 0.22
CA SER A 456 18.41 -12.66 -0.27
C SER A 456 19.71 -12.27 0.45
N SER A 457 19.83 -11.04 0.94
CA SER A 457 20.98 -10.53 1.72
C SER A 457 20.52 -9.75 2.96
N ARG A 458 21.32 -9.80 4.03
CA ARG A 458 21.11 -9.03 5.28
C ARG A 458 22.03 -7.83 5.42
N ASP A 459 23.10 -7.76 4.65
CA ASP A 459 24.01 -6.62 4.68
C ASP A 459 23.46 -5.53 3.77
N HIS A 460 23.11 -4.39 4.37
CA HIS A 460 22.63 -3.23 3.64
C HIS A 460 23.77 -2.21 3.52
N PRO A 461 24.02 -1.68 2.31
CA PRO A 461 24.95 -0.57 2.15
C PRO A 461 24.53 0.62 3.03
N GLU A 462 25.50 1.26 3.67
CA GLU A 462 25.26 2.43 4.51
C GLU A 462 24.56 3.54 3.71
N GLY A 463 23.44 4.04 4.23
CA GLY A 463 22.61 5.07 3.59
C GLY A 463 21.49 4.56 2.68
N ALA A 464 21.43 3.25 2.39
CA ALA A 464 20.37 2.67 1.57
C ALA A 464 18.98 2.84 2.20
N LEU A 465 17.97 3.08 1.35
CA LEU A 465 16.57 2.91 1.73
C LEU A 465 16.26 1.42 1.79
N VAL A 466 15.63 0.97 2.87
CA VAL A 466 15.34 -0.44 3.11
C VAL A 466 13.84 -0.64 3.18
N GLY A 467 13.32 -1.53 2.33
CA GLY A 467 11.93 -1.98 2.35
C GLY A 467 11.85 -3.50 2.31
N HIS A 468 10.75 -4.03 1.77
CA HIS A 468 10.49 -5.45 1.59
C HIS A 468 10.85 -5.90 0.16
N PRO A 469 11.51 -7.06 -0.02
CA PRO A 469 11.92 -7.59 -1.32
C PRO A 469 10.73 -8.18 -2.10
N ALA A 470 9.92 -7.30 -2.68
CA ALA A 470 8.61 -7.63 -3.26
C ALA A 470 8.71 -8.41 -4.57
N SER A 471 9.46 -7.91 -5.54
CA SER A 471 9.64 -8.56 -6.84
C SER A 471 11.12 -8.60 -7.21
N PRO A 472 11.65 -9.74 -7.67
CA PRO A 472 13.09 -9.96 -7.82
C PRO A 472 13.67 -9.19 -9.02
N GLY A 473 14.98 -8.97 -8.96
CA GLY A 473 15.75 -8.31 -9.99
C GLY A 473 16.47 -7.07 -9.47
N ARG A 474 17.37 -6.53 -10.28
CA ARG A 474 18.14 -5.33 -9.96
C ARG A 474 18.21 -4.45 -11.19
N VAL A 475 17.89 -3.17 -11.03
CA VAL A 475 17.90 -2.20 -12.12
C VAL A 475 18.41 -0.85 -11.62
N GLN A 476 19.06 -0.10 -12.52
CA GLN A 476 19.37 1.30 -12.30
C GLN A 476 18.44 2.14 -13.18
N GLY A 477 17.86 3.20 -12.63
CA GLY A 477 16.94 4.07 -13.36
C GLY A 477 16.71 5.40 -12.66
N ARG A 478 16.15 6.37 -13.40
CA ARG A 478 15.79 7.68 -12.86
C ARG A 478 14.47 7.59 -12.11
N VAL A 479 14.41 8.20 -10.92
CA VAL A 479 13.21 8.27 -10.10
C VAL A 479 12.17 9.15 -10.77
N ARG A 480 10.91 8.71 -10.72
CA ARG A 480 9.73 9.55 -10.88
C ARG A 480 8.86 9.38 -9.64
N VAL A 481 8.75 10.44 -8.85
CA VAL A 481 7.75 10.48 -7.77
C VAL A 481 6.40 10.80 -8.39
N VAL A 482 5.40 9.97 -8.10
CA VAL A 482 4.02 10.11 -8.59
C VAL A 482 3.12 10.12 -7.36
N ASP A 483 2.42 11.23 -7.13
CA ASP A 483 1.51 11.37 -5.99
C ASP A 483 0.09 10.89 -6.32
N GLY A 484 -0.34 11.07 -7.57
CA GLY A 484 -1.68 10.73 -8.03
C GLY A 484 -1.81 10.63 -9.55
N PRO A 485 -3.04 10.38 -10.04
CA PRO A 485 -3.34 10.26 -11.47
C PRO A 485 -2.90 11.46 -12.32
N GLU A 486 -2.92 12.65 -11.73
CA GLU A 486 -2.49 13.91 -12.36
C GLU A 486 -1.02 13.89 -12.82
N ASP A 487 -0.19 13.06 -12.21
CA ASP A 487 1.23 12.92 -12.54
C ASP A 487 1.48 11.85 -13.60
N PHE A 488 0.49 11.00 -13.92
CA PHE A 488 0.66 9.88 -14.85
C PHE A 488 1.16 10.31 -16.23
N PRO A 489 0.68 11.43 -16.84
CA PRO A 489 1.19 11.87 -18.14
C PRO A 489 2.67 12.27 -18.14
N GLN A 490 3.25 12.53 -16.96
CA GLN A 490 4.64 12.93 -16.82
C GLN A 490 5.59 11.72 -16.72
N PHE A 491 5.06 10.54 -16.40
CA PHE A 491 5.83 9.31 -16.23
C PHE A 491 6.42 8.83 -17.56
N GLN A 492 7.74 8.65 -17.61
CA GLN A 492 8.44 8.21 -18.83
C GLN A 492 8.77 6.72 -18.77
N PRO A 493 8.70 6.00 -19.89
CA PRO A 493 9.14 4.61 -19.95
C PRO A 493 10.60 4.44 -19.50
N GLY A 494 10.84 3.43 -18.66
CA GLY A 494 12.16 3.15 -18.08
C GLY A 494 12.48 3.93 -16.79
N GLU A 495 11.60 4.82 -16.31
CA GLU A 495 11.75 5.44 -14.99
C GLU A 495 11.43 4.45 -13.85
N VAL A 496 11.98 4.71 -12.67
CA VAL A 496 11.63 4.03 -11.42
C VAL A 496 10.42 4.74 -10.82
N LEU A 497 9.29 4.05 -10.76
CA LEU A 497 8.06 4.55 -10.14
C LEU A 497 8.21 4.59 -8.62
N VAL A 498 8.12 5.78 -8.03
CA VAL A 498 8.15 6.00 -6.58
C VAL A 498 6.82 6.60 -6.12
N ALA A 499 6.09 5.93 -5.23
CA ALA A 499 4.76 6.37 -4.78
C ALA A 499 4.48 6.03 -3.30
N LYS A 500 3.52 6.71 -2.67
CA LYS A 500 3.15 6.44 -1.26
C LYS A 500 2.54 5.05 -1.10
N ALA A 501 1.63 4.70 -2.00
CA ALA A 501 1.11 3.36 -2.21
C ALA A 501 0.59 3.29 -3.66
N THR A 502 0.38 2.09 -4.17
CA THR A 502 -0.23 1.88 -5.49
C THR A 502 -1.52 1.09 -5.33
N ALA A 503 -2.55 1.47 -6.06
CA ALA A 503 -3.83 0.77 -6.16
C ALA A 503 -4.02 0.19 -7.57
N PRO A 504 -5.02 -0.68 -7.83
CA PRO A 504 -5.23 -1.31 -9.14
C PRO A 504 -5.21 -0.37 -10.35
N ALA A 505 -5.68 0.86 -10.19
CA ALA A 505 -5.68 1.85 -11.27
C ALA A 505 -4.27 2.31 -11.73
N TRP A 506 -3.23 2.04 -10.93
CA TRP A 506 -1.82 2.35 -11.26
C TRP A 506 -1.17 1.32 -12.19
N THR A 507 -1.81 0.17 -12.41
CA THR A 507 -1.26 -0.95 -13.20
C THR A 507 -0.71 -0.55 -14.58
N PRO A 508 -1.30 0.39 -15.33
CA PRO A 508 -0.73 0.84 -16.60
C PRO A 508 0.72 1.37 -16.48
N LEU A 509 1.08 2.04 -15.38
CA LEU A 509 2.43 2.55 -15.18
C LEU A 509 3.46 1.42 -15.02
N PHE A 510 3.06 0.26 -14.50
CA PHE A 510 3.96 -0.89 -14.28
C PHE A 510 4.47 -1.46 -15.60
N ALA A 511 3.68 -1.35 -16.68
CA ALA A 511 4.11 -1.75 -18.02
C ALA A 511 5.32 -0.95 -18.50
N HIS A 512 5.41 0.32 -18.10
CA HIS A 512 6.46 1.26 -18.52
C HIS A 512 7.59 1.40 -17.50
N ALA A 513 7.36 1.08 -16.22
CA ALA A 513 8.34 1.28 -15.15
C ALA A 513 9.55 0.34 -15.24
N ALA A 514 10.76 0.84 -14.98
CA ALA A 514 11.96 0.00 -14.81
C ALA A 514 11.93 -0.78 -13.49
N ALA A 515 11.45 -0.15 -12.42
CA ALA A 515 11.22 -0.73 -11.10
C ALA A 515 10.16 0.06 -10.35
N VAL A 516 9.66 -0.51 -9.25
CA VAL A 516 8.66 0.11 -8.38
C VAL A 516 9.19 0.22 -6.94
N VAL A 517 9.01 1.39 -6.33
CA VAL A 517 9.33 1.67 -4.94
C VAL A 517 8.13 2.30 -4.25
N THR A 518 7.71 1.77 -3.11
CA THR A 518 6.58 2.35 -2.35
C THR A 518 6.87 2.56 -0.88
N ASP A 519 6.29 3.62 -0.29
CA ASP A 519 6.37 3.87 1.16
C ASP A 519 5.56 2.83 1.93
N GLY A 520 4.36 2.54 1.43
CA GLY A 520 3.48 1.52 1.96
C GLY A 520 3.56 0.19 1.23
N GLY A 521 2.79 -0.78 1.72
CA GLY A 521 2.73 -2.14 1.17
C GLY A 521 3.68 -3.14 1.83
N ASN A 522 3.35 -4.41 1.67
CA ASN A 522 4.11 -5.57 2.12
C ASN A 522 4.33 -6.54 0.95
N LEU A 523 5.00 -7.67 1.18
CA LEU A 523 5.27 -8.67 0.13
C LEU A 523 4.02 -9.17 -0.62
N ALA A 524 2.86 -9.10 0.01
CA ALA A 524 1.59 -9.46 -0.58
C ALA A 524 0.77 -8.24 -1.02
N ALA A 525 1.27 -7.01 -0.96
CA ALA A 525 0.53 -5.86 -1.48
C ALA A 525 0.34 -5.96 -3.00
N HIS A 526 -0.65 -5.24 -3.53
CA HIS A 526 -0.95 -5.19 -4.96
C HIS A 526 0.30 -4.85 -5.80
N ALA A 527 1.08 -3.85 -5.37
CA ALA A 527 2.35 -3.46 -6.00
C ALA A 527 3.30 -4.66 -6.20
N SER A 528 3.40 -5.52 -5.18
CA SER A 528 4.33 -6.64 -5.17
C SER A 528 3.96 -7.71 -6.19
N LEU A 529 2.66 -7.97 -6.35
CA LEU A 529 2.16 -9.01 -7.23
C LEU A 529 2.15 -8.54 -8.69
N VAL A 530 1.68 -7.32 -8.95
CA VAL A 530 1.74 -6.74 -10.29
C VAL A 530 3.18 -6.65 -10.78
N ALA A 531 4.12 -6.19 -9.94
CA ALA A 531 5.54 -6.15 -10.32
C ALA A 531 6.11 -7.53 -10.70
N ARG A 532 5.64 -8.62 -10.07
CA ARG A 532 6.06 -9.99 -10.42
C ARG A 532 5.49 -10.45 -11.77
N GLU A 533 4.25 -10.06 -12.08
CA GLU A 533 3.64 -10.35 -13.38
C GLU A 533 4.35 -9.63 -14.53
N TYR A 534 4.68 -8.35 -14.33
CA TYR A 534 5.51 -7.58 -15.29
C TYR A 534 6.99 -7.97 -15.24
N GLY A 535 7.40 -8.73 -14.22
CA GLY A 535 8.77 -9.21 -14.05
C GLY A 535 9.80 -8.10 -13.78
N ILE A 536 9.37 -7.00 -13.15
CA ILE A 536 10.19 -5.84 -12.79
C ILE A 536 10.58 -5.86 -11.30
N PRO A 537 11.77 -5.34 -10.93
CA PRO A 537 12.17 -5.24 -9.53
C PRO A 537 11.23 -4.34 -8.73
N ALA A 538 10.90 -4.75 -7.49
CA ALA A 538 10.10 -3.93 -6.60
C ALA A 538 10.56 -3.98 -5.14
N VAL A 539 10.52 -2.80 -4.50
CA VAL A 539 10.81 -2.61 -3.07
C VAL A 539 9.66 -1.83 -2.43
N VAL A 540 8.89 -2.48 -1.57
CA VAL A 540 7.68 -1.88 -0.96
C VAL A 540 7.85 -1.68 0.54
N GLY A 541 7.02 -0.86 1.18
CA GLY A 541 7.07 -0.68 2.63
C GLY A 541 8.33 0.04 3.12
N THR A 542 8.87 0.98 2.34
CA THR A 542 10.07 1.76 2.72
C THR A 542 9.78 2.82 3.79
N GLY A 543 8.51 3.13 4.03
CA GLY A 543 8.03 4.12 5.01
C GLY A 543 8.16 5.57 4.58
N ASN A 544 9.21 5.95 3.84
CA ASN A 544 9.48 7.35 3.49
C ASN A 544 10.32 7.55 2.20
N ALA A 545 10.32 6.62 1.26
CA ALA A 545 11.00 6.81 -0.03
C ALA A 545 10.49 8.04 -0.79
N THR A 546 9.19 8.35 -0.80
CA THR A 546 8.66 9.55 -1.49
C THR A 546 9.18 10.87 -0.91
N HIS A 547 9.59 10.86 0.36
CA HIS A 547 10.17 12.03 1.03
C HIS A 547 11.70 12.09 0.89
N ARG A 548 12.36 10.95 0.65
CA ARG A 548 13.83 10.85 0.56
C ARG A 548 14.36 10.84 -0.87
N LEU A 549 13.53 10.51 -1.84
CA LEU A 549 13.87 10.47 -3.26
C LEU A 549 13.23 11.64 -4.00
N HIS A 550 13.92 12.14 -5.02
CA HIS A 550 13.42 13.23 -5.86
C HIS A 550 13.34 12.81 -7.32
N THR A 551 12.35 13.32 -8.04
CA THR A 551 12.21 13.10 -9.49
C THR A 551 13.49 13.49 -10.24
N GLY A 552 13.94 12.61 -11.14
CA GLY A 552 15.17 12.73 -11.91
C GLY A 552 16.40 12.08 -11.27
N GLN A 553 16.37 11.81 -9.96
CA GLN A 553 17.48 11.21 -9.21
C GLN A 553 17.79 9.79 -9.70
N LEU A 554 19.07 9.47 -9.89
CA LEU A 554 19.48 8.14 -10.32
C LEU A 554 19.55 7.19 -9.11
N VAL A 555 18.87 6.04 -9.20
CA VAL A 555 18.88 5.04 -8.13
C VAL A 555 19.14 3.64 -8.68
N THR A 556 19.71 2.77 -7.85
CA THR A 556 19.66 1.32 -8.06
C THR A 556 18.63 0.72 -7.12
N VAL A 557 17.64 0.04 -7.71
CA VAL A 557 16.64 -0.75 -7.00
C VAL A 557 17.07 -2.21 -7.05
N ASP A 558 17.22 -2.84 -5.88
CA ASP A 558 17.44 -4.28 -5.73
C ASP A 558 16.23 -4.89 -5.02
N GLY A 559 15.36 -5.51 -5.83
CA GLY A 559 14.15 -6.17 -5.36
C GLY A 559 14.40 -7.53 -4.71
N ASN A 560 15.60 -8.11 -4.83
CA ASN A 560 15.98 -9.33 -4.10
C ASN A 560 16.43 -9.01 -2.67
N ALA A 561 17.14 -7.89 -2.48
CA ALA A 561 17.62 -7.43 -1.18
C ALA A 561 16.57 -6.56 -0.45
N GLY A 562 15.66 -5.95 -1.19
CA GLY A 562 14.70 -4.99 -0.67
C GLY A 562 15.36 -3.65 -0.37
N THR A 563 16.27 -3.20 -1.23
CA THR A 563 17.06 -1.97 -1.02
C THR A 563 17.00 -1.03 -2.21
N VAL A 564 17.02 0.28 -1.94
CA VAL A 564 17.20 1.34 -2.94
C VAL A 564 18.42 2.17 -2.57
N ILE A 565 19.36 2.28 -3.50
CA ILE A 565 20.63 2.99 -3.33
C ILE A 565 20.61 4.20 -4.26
N THR A 566 20.80 5.39 -3.70
CA THR A 566 20.93 6.63 -4.47
C THR A 566 22.33 6.74 -5.05
N HIS A 567 22.43 7.09 -6.32
CA HIS A 567 23.69 7.48 -6.96
C HIS A 567 23.74 9.00 -7.03
N GLU A 568 24.89 9.57 -6.71
CA GLU A 568 25.11 11.00 -6.95
C GLU A 568 25.05 11.26 -8.46
N GLY A 569 24.34 12.33 -8.84
CA GLY A 569 24.36 12.92 -10.17
C GLY A 569 25.16 14.21 -10.13
#